data_AF-A0A9J7ZTW8-F1
#
_entry.id   AF-A0A9J7ZTW8-F1
#
_cell.length_a   1.000
_cell.length_b   1.000
_cell.length_c   1.000
_cell.angle_alpha   90.00
_cell.angle_beta   90.00
_cell.angle_gamma   90.00
#
_symmetry.space_group_name_H-M   'P 1'
#
loop_
_entity.id
_entity.type
_entity.pdbx_description
1 polymer ?
#
loop_
_entity_poly.entity_id
_entity_poly.type
_entity_poly.pdbx_seq_one_letter_code
_entity_poly.pdbx_strand_id
1 'polypeptide(L)'
;MSSGSPEYSSFFAVMGASAAMVFSALGAAYGTAKSGTGIAAMSVMRPELIMKSIIPVVMAGIIAIYGLVVAVLIANSISDKITLYKSFLHLGAGLSVGLSGLAAGFAIGIVGDAGVRGTAQQRDHGDQVRYNI
;
A
#
# COMPACT_ATOMS: atom_id res chain seq x y z
N MET A 1 -5.02 13.23 41.62
CA MET A 1 -5.52 12.92 40.27
C MET A 1 -4.66 13.70 39.29
N SER A 2 -3.77 13.04 38.53
CA SER A 2 -2.82 13.72 37.66
C SER A 2 -3.55 14.31 36.45
N SER A 3 -3.60 15.64 36.33
CA SER A 3 -4.26 16.39 35.26
C SER A 3 -3.66 16.21 33.84
N GLY A 4 -2.84 15.17 33.62
CA GLY A 4 -2.08 14.94 32.38
C GLY A 4 -2.60 13.82 31.47
N SER A 5 -3.60 13.04 31.90
CA SER A 5 -4.17 11.95 31.11
C SER A 5 -5.70 12.02 31.12
N PRO A 6 -6.30 12.95 30.35
CA PRO A 6 -7.75 12.97 30.17
C PRO A 6 -8.23 11.70 29.46
N GLU A 7 -9.46 11.27 29.70
CA GLU A 7 -9.98 10.00 29.15
C GLU A 7 -10.01 9.96 27.61
N TYR A 8 -10.08 11.12 26.96
CA TYR A 8 -10.00 11.24 25.50
C TYR A 8 -8.58 11.02 24.94
N SER A 9 -7.57 10.75 25.77
CA SER A 9 -6.20 10.51 25.30
C SER A 9 -6.15 9.29 24.37
N SER A 10 -6.86 8.20 24.67
CA SER A 10 -6.82 6.98 23.84
C SER A 10 -7.50 7.16 22.48
N PHE A 11 -8.44 8.10 22.34
CA PHE A 11 -9.17 8.34 21.09
C PHE A 11 -8.22 8.72 19.94
N PHE A 12 -7.27 9.63 20.19
CA PHE A 12 -6.31 10.06 19.17
C PHE A 12 -5.36 8.94 18.74
N ALA A 13 -4.97 8.05 19.66
CA ALA A 13 -4.13 6.90 19.32
C ALA A 13 -4.86 5.89 18.42
N VAL A 14 -6.12 5.57 18.73
CA VAL A 14 -6.96 4.68 17.90
C VAL A 14 -7.27 5.30 16.55
N MET A 15 -7.49 6.62 16.50
CA MET A 15 -7.64 7.36 15.24
C MET A 15 -6.37 7.27 14.38
N GLY A 16 -5.18 7.34 14.98
CA GLY A 16 -3.91 7.09 14.28
C GLY A 16 -3.83 5.69 13.66
N ALA A 17 -4.15 4.65 14.43
CA ALA A 17 -4.13 3.27 13.95
C ALA A 17 -5.13 3.03 12.80
N SER A 18 -6.35 3.56 12.92
CA SER A 18 -7.36 3.47 11.87
C SER A 18 -6.97 4.25 10.61
N ALA A 19 -6.44 5.46 10.74
CA ALA A 19 -5.95 6.25 9.61
C ALA A 19 -4.80 5.55 8.87
N ALA A 20 -3.85 4.93 9.60
CA ALA A 20 -2.77 4.16 9.01
C ALA A 20 -3.29 3.03 8.10
N MET A 21 -4.30 2.30 8.59
CA MET A 21 -4.92 1.20 7.85
C MET A 21 -5.71 1.66 6.65
N VAL A 22 -6.64 2.58 6.85
CA VAL A 22 -7.62 2.98 5.82
C VAL A 22 -6.89 3.60 4.64
N PHE A 23 -5.97 4.53 4.88
CA PHE A 23 -5.27 5.20 3.77
C PHE A 23 -4.29 4.26 3.04
N SER A 24 -3.57 3.39 3.76
CA SER A 24 -2.69 2.39 3.13
C SER A 24 -3.49 1.37 2.31
N ALA A 25 -4.63 0.91 2.84
CA ALA A 25 -5.51 -0.03 2.14
C ALA A 25 -6.14 0.61 0.89
N LEU A 26 -6.56 1.87 0.96
CA LEU A 26 -7.04 2.62 -0.20
C LEU A 26 -5.96 2.77 -1.28
N GLY A 27 -4.72 3.08 -0.88
CA GLY A 27 -3.57 3.14 -1.81
C GLY A 27 -3.32 1.81 -2.51
N ALA A 28 -3.27 0.72 -1.74
CA ALA A 28 -3.08 -0.62 -2.28
C ALA A 28 -4.23 -1.06 -3.20
N ALA A 29 -5.48 -0.74 -2.82
CA ALA A 29 -6.66 -1.04 -3.62
C ALA A 29 -6.64 -0.29 -4.96
N TYR A 30 -6.32 1.00 -4.96
CA TYR A 30 -6.21 1.79 -6.19
C TYR A 30 -5.06 1.29 -7.08
N GLY A 31 -3.88 1.05 -6.49
CA GLY A 31 -2.71 0.54 -7.20
C GLY A 31 -2.98 -0.81 -7.88
N THR A 32 -3.69 -1.70 -7.17
CA THR A 32 -4.13 -3.00 -7.68
C THR A 32 -5.20 -2.86 -8.76
N ALA A 33 -6.19 -1.99 -8.58
CA ALA A 33 -7.26 -1.79 -9.56
C ALA A 33 -6.70 -1.27 -10.90
N LYS A 34 -5.87 -0.22 -10.87
CA LYS A 34 -5.30 0.36 -12.10
C LYS A 34 -4.37 -0.62 -12.79
N SER A 35 -3.41 -1.21 -12.08
CA SER A 35 -2.49 -2.19 -12.66
C SER A 35 -3.22 -3.44 -13.16
N GLY A 36 -4.22 -3.92 -12.41
CA GLY A 36 -5.03 -5.08 -12.76
C GLY A 36 -5.82 -4.91 -14.06
N THR A 37 -6.38 -3.72 -14.31
CA THR A 37 -7.05 -3.44 -15.58
C THR A 37 -6.11 -3.50 -16.78
N GLY A 38 -4.87 -3.02 -16.63
CA GLY A 38 -3.85 -3.13 -17.67
C GLY A 38 -3.42 -4.57 -17.93
N ILE A 39 -3.26 -5.37 -16.87
CA ILE A 39 -2.94 -6.80 -16.97
C ILE A 39 -4.06 -7.55 -17.67
N ALA A 40 -5.33 -7.32 -17.31
CA ALA A 40 -6.48 -7.98 -17.93
C ALA A 40 -6.62 -7.65 -19.43
N ALA A 41 -6.31 -6.40 -19.81
CA ALA A 41 -6.30 -5.99 -21.22
C ALA A 41 -5.14 -6.64 -22.01
N MET A 42 -3.99 -6.80 -21.38
CA MET A 42 -2.84 -7.47 -22.00
C MET A 42 -3.02 -8.99 -22.07
N SER A 43 -3.62 -9.61 -21.05
CA SER A 43 -3.75 -11.07 -20.94
C SER A 43 -4.54 -11.72 -22.06
N VAL A 44 -5.49 -10.98 -22.67
CA VAL A 44 -6.24 -11.47 -23.84
C VAL A 44 -5.42 -11.47 -25.12
N MET A 45 -4.41 -10.60 -25.23
CA MET A 45 -3.54 -10.49 -26.41
C MET A 45 -2.27 -11.32 -26.30
N ARG A 46 -1.65 -11.37 -25.10
CA ARG A 46 -0.39 -12.06 -24.83
C ARG A 46 -0.36 -12.72 -23.44
N PRO A 47 -1.03 -13.88 -23.26
CA PRO A 47 -1.14 -14.54 -21.96
C PRO A 47 0.23 -14.97 -21.38
N GLU A 48 1.24 -15.17 -22.21
CA GLU A 48 2.60 -15.55 -21.79
C GLU A 48 3.27 -14.50 -20.89
N LEU A 49 2.88 -13.22 -21.02
CA LEU A 49 3.47 -12.10 -20.28
C LEU A 49 2.79 -11.82 -18.94
N ILE A 50 1.74 -12.56 -18.57
CA ILE A 50 0.97 -12.35 -17.33
C ILE A 50 1.87 -12.46 -16.09
N MET A 51 2.75 -13.47 -16.05
CA MET A 51 3.60 -13.74 -14.88
C MET A 51 4.58 -12.59 -14.63
N LYS A 52 5.15 -11.98 -15.68
CA LYS A 52 6.01 -10.79 -15.56
C LYS A 52 5.20 -9.55 -15.13
N SER A 53 3.93 -9.49 -15.52
CA SER A 53 3.08 -8.32 -15.34
C SER A 53 2.39 -8.24 -13.98
N ILE A 54 2.49 -9.26 -13.13
CA ILE A 54 1.87 -9.26 -11.79
C ILE A 54 2.69 -8.46 -10.75
N ILE A 55 3.96 -8.16 -11.05
CA ILE A 55 4.88 -7.49 -10.13
C ILE A 55 4.31 -6.16 -9.57
N PRO A 56 3.72 -5.25 -10.37
CA PRO A 56 3.14 -4.01 -9.85
C PRO A 56 1.99 -4.23 -8.87
N VAL A 57 1.18 -5.29 -9.05
CA VAL A 57 0.08 -5.64 -8.14
C VAL A 57 0.62 -6.09 -6.79
N VAL A 58 1.66 -6.93 -6.80
CA VAL A 58 2.32 -7.37 -5.57
C VAL A 58 2.95 -6.18 -4.84
N MET A 59 3.59 -5.26 -5.56
CA MET A 59 4.18 -4.05 -4.96
C MET A 59 3.14 -3.13 -4.33
N ALA A 60 1.96 -2.98 -4.95
CA ALA A 60 0.84 -2.27 -4.34
C ALA A 60 0.34 -2.96 -3.06
N GLY A 61 0.31 -4.30 -3.03
CA GLY A 61 -0.12 -5.07 -1.86
C GLY A 61 0.79 -4.91 -0.63
N ILE A 62 2.10 -4.75 -0.82
CA ILE A 62 3.06 -4.57 0.28
C ILE A 62 2.78 -3.27 1.06
N ILE A 63 2.24 -2.23 0.42
CA ILE A 63 1.87 -0.97 1.09
C ILE A 63 0.81 -1.20 2.17
N ALA A 64 -0.19 -2.06 1.91
CA ALA A 64 -1.20 -2.37 2.91
C ALA A 64 -0.61 -3.08 4.14
N ILE A 65 0.41 -3.93 3.92
CA ILE A 65 1.13 -4.61 5.01
C ILE A 65 1.91 -3.60 5.85
N TYR A 66 2.52 -2.57 5.25
CA TYR A 66 3.17 -1.50 6.00
C TYR A 66 2.19 -0.75 6.91
N GLY A 67 0.99 -0.42 6.41
CA GLY A 67 -0.08 0.16 7.21
C GLY A 67 -0.52 -0.76 8.36
N LEU A 68 -0.67 -2.06 8.09
CA LEU A 68 -1.03 -3.08 9.08
C LEU A 68 -0.04 -3.20 10.21
N VAL A 69 1.25 -3.29 9.90
CA VAL A 69 2.29 -3.38 10.91
C VAL A 69 2.25 -2.16 11.83
N VAL A 70 2.12 -0.96 11.27
CA VAL A 70 2.05 0.28 12.07
C VAL A 70 0.79 0.33 12.94
N ALA A 71 -0.36 -0.06 12.42
CA ALA A 71 -1.59 -0.11 13.19
C ALA A 71 -1.52 -1.11 14.36
N VAL A 72 -0.93 -2.30 14.14
CA VAL A 72 -0.72 -3.30 15.20
C VAL A 72 0.27 -2.80 16.25
N LEU A 73 1.35 -2.12 15.84
CA LEU A 73 2.30 -1.52 16.78
C LEU A 73 1.63 -0.44 17.65
N ILE A 74 0.78 0.41 17.06
CA ILE A 74 0.02 1.40 17.81
C ILE A 74 -0.94 0.70 18.78
N ALA A 75 -1.71 -0.30 18.32
CA ALA A 75 -2.67 -1.03 19.14
C ALA A 75 -2.01 -1.70 20.36
N ASN A 76 -0.86 -2.35 20.18
CA ASN A 76 -0.09 -2.97 21.26
C ASN A 76 0.53 -1.96 22.23
N SER A 77 0.66 -0.69 21.83
CA SER A 77 1.27 0.37 22.66
C SER A 77 0.24 1.16 23.49
N ILE A 78 -1.06 0.91 23.29
CA ILE A 78 -2.15 1.52 24.05
C ILE A 78 -2.21 0.86 25.44
N SER A 79 -2.24 1.70 26.48
CA SER A 79 -2.32 1.26 27.88
C SER A 79 -3.17 2.27 28.67
N ASP A 80 -3.72 1.87 29.81
CA ASP A 80 -4.69 2.64 30.61
C ASP A 80 -4.15 4.00 31.11
N LYS A 81 -2.83 4.21 31.08
CA LYS A 81 -2.16 5.47 31.49
C LYS A 81 -1.43 6.15 30.32
N ILE A 82 -2.07 6.25 29.16
CA ILE A 82 -1.47 6.95 28.02
C ILE A 82 -1.54 8.47 28.21
N THR A 83 -0.40 9.15 28.08
CA THR A 83 -0.31 10.61 28.11
C THR A 83 -0.79 11.20 26.79
N LEU A 84 -1.44 12.37 26.83
CA LEU A 84 -1.93 13.08 25.64
C LEU A 84 -0.88 13.25 24.54
N TYR A 85 0.36 13.56 24.92
CA TYR A 85 1.50 13.70 24.01
C TYR A 85 1.77 12.42 23.20
N LYS A 86 1.73 11.26 23.86
CA LYS A 86 1.98 9.96 23.22
C LYS A 86 0.85 9.64 22.22
N SER A 87 -0.38 9.99 22.56
CA SER A 87 -1.52 9.82 21.66
C SER A 87 -1.46 10.67 20.39
N PHE A 88 -1.02 11.93 20.50
CA PHE A 88 -0.77 12.76 19.32
C PHE A 88 0.40 12.25 18.46
N LEU A 89 1.44 11.71 19.10
CA LEU A 89 2.51 11.01 18.40
C LEU A 89 1.99 9.82 17.58
N HIS A 90 1.13 8.99 18.17
CA HIS A 90 0.52 7.85 17.46
C HIS A 90 -0.41 8.30 16.32
N LEU A 91 -1.15 9.39 16.51
CA LEU A 91 -1.95 10.00 15.45
C LEU A 91 -1.07 10.45 14.27
N GLY A 92 0.01 11.19 14.56
CA GLY A 92 0.95 11.67 13.54
C GLY A 92 1.68 10.53 12.83
N ALA A 93 2.10 9.50 13.56
CA ALA A 93 2.73 8.31 13.01
C ALA A 93 1.79 7.54 12.07
N GLY A 94 0.52 7.40 12.44
CA GLY A 94 -0.47 6.73 11.61
C GLY A 94 -0.80 7.52 10.33
N LEU A 95 -0.98 8.84 10.45
CA LEU A 95 -1.26 9.71 9.30
C LEU A 95 -0.10 9.81 8.32
N SER A 96 1.15 9.89 8.81
CA SER A 96 2.32 9.99 7.92
C SER A 96 2.48 8.74 7.07
N VAL A 97 2.34 7.55 7.66
CA VAL A 97 2.41 6.27 6.94
C VAL A 97 1.20 6.08 6.04
N GLY A 98 0.00 6.36 6.54
CA GLY A 98 -1.23 6.20 5.76
C GLY A 98 -1.25 7.08 4.50
N LEU A 99 -0.98 8.38 4.63
CA LEU A 99 -1.03 9.32 3.51
C LEU A 99 0.11 9.09 2.50
N SER A 100 1.31 8.75 2.97
CA SER A 100 2.42 8.37 2.09
C SER A 100 2.13 7.06 1.35
N GLY A 101 1.54 6.08 2.03
CA GLY A 101 1.09 4.82 1.43
C GLY A 101 0.01 5.04 0.37
N LEU A 102 -0.94 5.94 0.62
CA LEU A 102 -1.96 6.34 -0.36
C LEU A 102 -1.30 6.92 -1.62
N ALA A 103 -0.42 7.92 -1.47
CA ALA A 103 0.27 8.56 -2.58
C ALA A 103 1.15 7.57 -3.37
N ALA A 104 1.86 6.68 -2.67
CA ALA A 104 2.65 5.62 -3.30
C ALA A 104 1.76 4.65 -4.10
N GLY A 105 0.62 4.24 -3.55
CA GLY A 105 -0.35 3.38 -4.24
C GLY A 105 -0.89 3.99 -5.53
N PHE A 106 -1.17 5.30 -5.52
CA PHE A 106 -1.53 6.04 -6.74
C PHE A 106 -0.43 6.01 -7.80
N ALA A 107 0.80 6.31 -7.40
CA ALA A 107 1.95 6.30 -8.31
C ALA A 107 2.18 4.90 -8.89
N ILE A 108 2.18 3.86 -8.06
CA ILE A 108 2.34 2.46 -8.49
C ILE A 108 1.23 2.06 -9.46
N GLY A 109 -0.03 2.43 -9.20
CA GLY A 109 -1.15 2.11 -10.09
C GLY A 109 -1.01 2.71 -11.49
N ILE A 110 -0.60 3.98 -11.57
CA ILE A 110 -0.42 4.68 -12.86
C ILE A 110 0.78 4.11 -13.62
N VAL A 111 1.92 3.94 -12.93
CA VAL A 111 3.13 3.34 -13.54
C VAL A 111 2.89 1.88 -13.92
N GLY A 112 2.13 1.14 -13.12
CA GLY A 112 1.78 -0.25 -13.37
C GLY A 112 0.93 -0.41 -14.63
N ASP A 113 -0.17 0.35 -14.77
CA ASP A 113 -1.03 0.32 -15.97
C ASP A 113 -0.26 0.73 -17.25
N ALA A 114 0.56 1.77 -17.18
CA ALA A 114 1.39 2.18 -18.32
C ALA A 114 2.48 1.14 -18.65
N GLY A 115 3.12 0.59 -17.62
CA GLY A 115 4.20 -0.39 -17.75
C GLY A 115 3.72 -1.68 -18.43
N VAL A 116 2.61 -2.27 -17.96
CA VAL A 116 2.10 -3.52 -18.53
C VAL A 116 1.64 -3.35 -19.98
N ARG A 117 1.07 -2.19 -20.34
CA ARG A 117 0.71 -1.86 -21.72
C ARG A 117 1.94 -1.66 -22.60
N GLY A 118 2.96 -0.99 -22.10
CA GLY A 118 4.24 -0.81 -22.80
C GLY A 118 4.95 -2.14 -23.05
N THR A 119 4.99 -3.03 -22.05
CA THR A 119 5.56 -4.38 -22.19
C THR A 119 4.77 -5.23 -23.19
N ALA A 120 3.44 -5.07 -23.28
CA ALA A 120 2.63 -5.76 -24.28
C ALA A 120 3.00 -5.39 -25.73
N GLN A 121 3.39 -4.14 -25.95
CA GLN A 121 3.78 -3.63 -27.27
C GLN A 121 5.25 -3.94 -27.61
N GLN A 122 6.11 -4.09 -26.61
CA GLN A 122 7.50 -4.49 -26.82
C GLN A 122 7.54 -5.93 -27.38
N ARG A 123 8.28 -6.10 -28.48
CA ARG A 123 8.59 -7.42 -29.05
C ARG A 123 9.75 -7.99 -28.24
N ASP A 124 9.49 -9.07 -27.52
CA ASP A 124 10.53 -9.81 -26.79
C ASP A 124 11.59 -10.29 -27.80
N HIS A 125 12.73 -9.58 -27.90
CA HIS A 125 13.91 -10.04 -28.64
C HIS A 125 14.71 -11.08 -27.82
N GLY A 126 14.36 -11.29 -26.54
CA GLY A 126 15.06 -12.22 -25.63
C GLY A 126 14.65 -13.68 -25.77
N ASP A 127 13.44 -13.98 -26.23
CA ASP A 127 12.96 -15.37 -26.36
C ASP A 127 13.34 -16.04 -27.69
N GLN A 128 13.83 -15.29 -28.68
CA GLN A 128 14.43 -15.87 -29.91
C GLN A 128 15.77 -16.58 -29.64
N VAL A 129 16.49 -16.26 -28.56
CA VAL A 129 17.80 -16.88 -28.25
C VAL A 129 17.64 -18.19 -27.47
N ARG A 130 16.57 -18.34 -26.67
CA ARG A 130 16.31 -19.60 -25.93
C ARG A 130 15.70 -20.72 -26.76
N TYR A 131 15.26 -20.42 -27.98
CA TYR A 131 14.71 -21.39 -28.94
C TYR A 131 15.66 -21.67 -30.12
N ASN A 132 16.95 -21.35 -29.96
CA ASN A 132 18.01 -21.63 -30.94
C ASN A 132 19.25 -22.31 -30.31
N ILE A 133 19.03 -23.07 -29.22
CA ILE A 133 19.97 -24.03 -28.64
C ILE A 133 19.25 -25.32 -28.28
#